data_AF-A0A2G6D5L2-F1
#
_entry.id   AF-A0A2G6D5L2-F1
#
_cell.length_a   1.000
_cell.length_b   1.000
_cell.length_c   1.000
_cell.angle_alpha   90.00
_cell.angle_beta   90.00
_cell.angle_gamma   90.00
#
_symmetry.space_group_name_H-M   'P 1'
#
loop_
_entity.id
_entity.type
_entity.pdbx_description
1 polymer ?
#
loop_
_entity_poly.entity_id
_entity_poly.type
_entity_poly.pdbx_seq_one_letter_code
_entity_poly.pdbx_strand_id
1 'polypeptide(L)'
;MKKFLLPALIVIPLIITALFYLWFREGTVCYEALGIGNQQRFFFNHPLINALPSFAHVYAFSLLTWWISDRKYALYSVLLWVIINSVFEWGQRLAVDQVHFFPTLLADYFANGRYSHSDMLAIVLGGVAAYFTITQINKA
;
A
#
# COMPACT_ATOMS: atom_id res chain seq x y z
N MET A 1 -4.16 25.68 6.74
CA MET A 1 -4.79 24.35 6.97
C MET A 1 -5.06 24.06 8.45
N LYS A 2 -6.15 23.36 8.79
CA LYS A 2 -6.42 22.88 10.16
C LYS A 2 -5.22 22.03 10.64
N LYS A 3 -4.68 22.30 11.84
CA LYS A 3 -3.47 21.63 12.39
C LYS A 3 -3.52 20.09 12.31
N PHE A 4 -4.72 19.51 12.31
CA PHE A 4 -4.95 18.07 12.32
C PHE A 4 -5.20 17.43 10.95
N LEU A 5 -5.29 18.22 9.87
CA LEU A 5 -5.67 17.67 8.56
C LEU A 5 -4.60 16.74 7.98
N LEU A 6 -3.33 17.15 7.98
CA LEU A 6 -2.23 16.34 7.44
C LEU A 6 -2.03 15.02 8.23
N PRO A 7 -1.96 15.02 9.57
CA PRO A 7 -1.93 13.78 10.34
C PRO A 7 -3.11 12.86 10.04
N ALA A 8 -4.33 13.40 9.89
CA ALA A 8 -5.51 12.61 9.57
C ALA A 8 -5.40 11.96 8.18
N LEU A 9 -4.93 12.70 7.16
CA LEU A 9 -4.71 12.18 5.80
C LEU A 9 -3.63 11.09 5.74
N ILE A 10 -2.75 11.00 6.73
CA ILE A 10 -1.74 9.93 6.83
C ILE A 10 -2.30 8.74 7.62
N VAL A 11 -2.82 9.00 8.81
CA VAL A 11 -3.16 7.95 9.78
C VAL A 11 -4.43 7.19 9.38
N ILE A 12 -5.46 7.88 8.87
CA ILE A 12 -6.72 7.23 8.52
C ILE A 12 -6.51 6.17 7.42
N PRO A 13 -5.84 6.45 6.29
CA PRO A 13 -5.58 5.42 5.28
C PRO A 13 -4.76 4.24 5.81
N LEU A 14 -3.77 4.48 6.68
CA LEU A 14 -2.97 3.41 7.28
C LEU A 14 -3.81 2.51 8.20
N ILE A 15 -4.66 3.11 9.04
CA ILE A 15 -5.56 2.34 9.90
C ILE A 15 -6.53 1.53 9.05
N ILE A 16 -7.18 2.15 8.05
CA ILE A 16 -8.10 1.44 7.16
C ILE A 16 -7.40 0.27 6.47
N THR A 17 -6.16 0.46 6.04
CA THR A 17 -5.36 -0.58 5.39
C THR A 17 -5.00 -1.71 6.35
N ALA A 18 -4.59 -1.40 7.58
CA ALA A 18 -4.31 -2.40 8.60
C ALA A 18 -5.57 -3.22 8.94
N LEU A 19 -6.70 -2.54 9.12
CA LEU A 19 -7.99 -3.18 9.36
C LEU A 19 -8.40 -4.05 8.15
N PHE A 20 -8.19 -3.57 6.92
CA PHE A 20 -8.46 -4.33 5.71
C PHE A 20 -7.68 -5.65 5.70
N TYR A 21 -6.38 -5.60 6.04
CA TYR A 21 -5.57 -6.82 6.12
C TYR A 21 -6.04 -7.77 7.21
N LEU A 22 -6.41 -7.27 8.38
CA LEU A 22 -6.86 -8.12 9.50
C LEU A 22 -8.17 -8.84 9.19
N TRP A 23 -9.11 -8.17 8.50
CA TRP A 23 -10.44 -8.73 8.26
C TRP A 23 -10.59 -9.50 6.95
N PHE A 24 -9.86 -9.14 5.89
CA PHE A 24 -10.19 -9.59 4.53
C PHE A 24 -9.08 -10.33 3.81
N ARG A 25 -7.84 -10.33 4.31
CA ARG A 25 -6.76 -11.09 3.67
C ARG A 25 -6.79 -12.55 4.13
N GLU A 26 -6.68 -13.47 3.17
CA GLU A 26 -6.63 -14.91 3.44
C GLU A 26 -5.50 -15.24 4.45
N GLY A 27 -5.80 -16.05 5.47
CA GLY A 27 -4.82 -16.51 6.47
C GLY A 27 -4.69 -15.68 7.74
N THR A 28 -5.57 -14.70 8.00
CA THR A 28 -5.58 -14.01 9.31
C THR A 28 -6.46 -14.72 10.34
N VAL A 29 -5.97 -14.71 11.60
CA VAL A 29 -6.60 -15.33 12.77
C VAL A 29 -8.06 -14.87 12.96
N CYS A 30 -8.38 -13.61 12.64
CA CYS A 30 -9.73 -13.07 12.81
C CYS A 30 -10.74 -13.64 11.82
N TYR A 31 -10.31 -13.94 10.58
CA TYR A 31 -11.19 -14.50 9.55
C TYR A 31 -11.58 -15.95 9.88
N GLU A 32 -10.60 -16.77 10.28
CA GLU A 32 -10.83 -18.14 10.73
C GLU A 32 -11.67 -18.17 12.03
N ALA A 33 -11.41 -17.26 12.97
CA ALA A 33 -12.14 -17.19 14.24
C ALA A 33 -13.60 -16.76 14.09
N LEU A 34 -13.96 -16.00 13.04
CA LEU A 34 -15.32 -15.48 12.83
C LEU A 34 -16.20 -16.38 11.95
N GLY A 35 -15.67 -17.48 11.40
CA GLY A 35 -16.46 -18.44 10.60
C GLY A 35 -17.11 -17.84 9.35
N ILE A 36 -16.56 -16.74 8.84
CA ILE A 36 -17.13 -15.99 7.72
C ILE A 36 -17.03 -16.84 6.43
N GLY A 37 -18.18 -17.21 5.88
CA GLY A 37 -18.30 -18.16 4.77
C GLY A 37 -17.78 -17.68 3.40
N ASN A 38 -17.71 -18.63 2.46
CA ASN A 38 -17.16 -18.49 1.10
C ASN A 38 -17.72 -17.32 0.26
N GLN A 39 -18.91 -16.78 0.55
CA GLN A 39 -19.52 -15.70 -0.24
C GLN A 39 -18.86 -14.34 -0.05
N GLN A 40 -18.33 -14.02 1.15
CA GLN A 40 -17.59 -12.76 1.33
C GLN A 40 -16.21 -12.79 0.63
N ARG A 41 -15.63 -13.98 0.43
CA ARG A 41 -14.39 -14.14 -0.36
C ARG A 41 -14.53 -13.57 -1.76
N PHE A 42 -15.72 -13.67 -2.36
CA PHE A 42 -15.96 -13.22 -3.74
C PHE A 42 -15.96 -11.69 -3.87
N PHE A 43 -16.53 -10.98 -2.89
CA PHE A 43 -16.57 -9.52 -2.90
C PHE A 43 -15.19 -8.92 -2.64
N PHE A 44 -14.47 -9.44 -1.64
CA PHE A 44 -13.14 -8.94 -1.28
C PHE A 44 -12.03 -9.41 -2.22
N ASN A 45 -12.21 -10.50 -2.97
CA ASN A 45 -11.30 -10.88 -4.06
C ASN A 45 -11.45 -10.05 -5.33
N HIS A 46 -12.29 -9.01 -5.33
CA HIS A 46 -12.35 -8.11 -6.48
C HIS A 46 -11.01 -7.37 -6.66
N PRO A 47 -10.38 -7.40 -7.85
CA PRO A 47 -9.04 -6.86 -8.07
C PRO A 47 -8.87 -5.38 -7.66
N LEU A 48 -9.92 -4.58 -7.82
CA LEU A 48 -9.91 -3.16 -7.41
C LEU A 48 -9.93 -2.99 -5.89
N ILE A 49 -10.68 -3.83 -5.17
CA ILE A 49 -10.80 -3.75 -3.71
C ILE A 49 -9.51 -4.23 -3.07
N ASN A 50 -8.94 -5.32 -3.59
CA ASN A 50 -7.64 -5.84 -3.16
C ASN A 50 -6.47 -4.89 -3.45
N ALA A 51 -6.61 -3.97 -4.39
CA ALA A 51 -5.57 -2.98 -4.70
C ALA A 51 -5.64 -1.70 -3.84
N LEU A 52 -6.70 -1.52 -3.05
CA LEU A 52 -6.84 -0.35 -2.16
C LEU A 52 -5.70 -0.21 -1.15
N PRO A 53 -5.21 -1.28 -0.50
CA PRO A 53 -4.03 -1.22 0.36
C PRO A 53 -2.79 -0.64 -0.34
N SER A 54 -2.52 -1.04 -1.58
CA SER A 54 -1.36 -0.58 -2.35
C SER A 54 -1.45 0.92 -2.67
N PHE A 55 -2.64 1.40 -3.03
CA PHE A 55 -2.91 2.84 -3.15
C PHE A 55 -2.65 3.56 -1.82
N ALA A 56 -3.24 3.07 -0.73
CA ALA A 56 -3.22 3.73 0.56
C ALA A 56 -1.81 3.79 1.17
N HIS A 57 -1.00 2.73 0.99
CA HIS A 57 0.41 2.72 1.40
C HIS A 57 1.21 3.79 0.67
N VAL A 58 1.18 3.80 -0.67
CA VAL A 58 1.94 4.79 -1.44
C VAL A 58 1.48 6.20 -1.10
N TYR A 59 0.17 6.41 -0.99
CA TYR A 59 -0.38 7.71 -0.61
C TYR A 59 0.10 8.18 0.76
N ALA A 60 -0.17 7.39 1.81
CA ALA A 60 0.10 7.78 3.19
C ALA A 60 1.60 7.89 3.48
N PHE A 61 2.41 6.96 2.97
CA PHE A 61 3.85 7.02 3.20
C PHE A 61 4.53 8.14 2.43
N SER A 62 4.04 8.50 1.24
CA SER A 62 4.52 9.69 0.53
C SER A 62 4.26 10.96 1.33
N LEU A 63 3.06 11.12 1.89
CA LEU A 63 2.72 12.24 2.76
C LEU A 63 3.55 12.26 4.04
N LEU A 64 3.77 11.09 4.66
CA LEU A 64 4.56 10.94 5.87
C LEU A 64 6.03 11.31 5.61
N THR A 65 6.65 10.74 4.58
CA THR A 65 8.04 11.04 4.20
C THR A 65 8.21 12.51 3.88
N TRP A 66 7.26 13.10 3.15
CA TRP A 66 7.28 14.54 2.88
C TRP A 66 7.17 15.35 4.17
N TRP A 67 6.29 14.96 5.09
CA TRP A 67 6.10 15.66 6.36
C TRP A 67 7.34 15.61 7.26
N ILE A 68 7.97 14.45 7.42
CA ILE A 68 9.19 14.30 8.23
C ILE A 68 10.42 14.94 7.57
N SER A 69 10.39 15.15 6.24
CA SER A 69 11.48 15.78 5.48
C SER A 69 11.30 17.30 5.39
N ASP A 70 10.83 17.93 6.47
CA ASP A 70 10.54 19.37 6.57
C ASP A 70 9.69 19.93 5.43
N ARG A 71 8.88 19.09 4.77
CA ARG A 71 8.00 19.48 3.66
C ARG A 71 8.71 19.98 2.40
N LYS A 72 10.00 19.70 2.23
CA LYS A 72 10.79 20.22 1.08
C LYS A 72 10.74 19.34 -0.16
N TYR A 73 10.77 18.03 0.02
CA TYR A 73 11.06 17.09 -1.07
C TYR A 73 9.81 16.33 -1.56
N ALA A 74 8.83 17.05 -2.09
CA ALA A 74 7.53 16.48 -2.50
C ALA A 74 7.68 15.37 -3.55
N LEU A 75 8.36 15.66 -4.67
CA LEU A 75 8.53 14.70 -5.77
C LEU A 75 9.34 13.48 -5.34
N TYR A 76 10.44 13.70 -4.61
CA TYR A 76 11.25 12.61 -4.06
C TYR A 76 10.42 11.69 -3.15
N SER A 77 9.63 12.25 -2.24
CA SER A 77 8.81 11.46 -1.31
C SER A 77 7.82 10.58 -2.05
N VAL A 78 7.20 11.09 -3.12
CA VAL A 78 6.27 10.33 -3.96
C VAL A 78 6.99 9.25 -4.77
N LEU A 79 8.06 9.63 -5.48
CA LEU A 79 8.80 8.69 -6.32
C LEU A 79 9.43 7.56 -5.52
N LEU A 80 9.95 7.85 -4.32
CA LEU A 80 10.50 6.85 -3.42
C LEU A 80 9.50 5.72 -3.18
N TRP A 81 8.27 6.06 -2.79
CA TRP A 81 7.27 5.04 -2.46
C TRP A 81 6.65 4.37 -3.69
N VAL A 82 6.50 5.09 -4.80
CA VAL A 82 6.11 4.47 -6.08
C VAL A 82 7.14 3.43 -6.50
N ILE A 83 8.43 3.76 -6.46
CA ILE A 83 9.51 2.84 -6.86
C ILE A 83 9.57 1.66 -5.91
N ILE A 84 9.61 1.89 -4.60
CA ILE A 84 9.69 0.81 -3.60
C ILE A 84 8.53 -0.17 -3.79
N ASN A 85 7.29 0.33 -3.82
CA ASN A 85 6.12 -0.56 -3.95
C ASN A 85 6.10 -1.26 -5.32
N SER A 86 6.53 -0.59 -6.40
CA SER A 86 6.64 -1.24 -7.71
C SER A 86 7.69 -2.36 -7.71
N VAL A 87 8.83 -2.16 -7.05
CA VAL A 87 9.86 -3.21 -6.92
C VAL A 87 9.32 -4.40 -6.12
N PHE A 88 8.59 -4.14 -5.03
CA PHE A 88 7.97 -5.20 -4.25
C PHE A 88 6.94 -5.98 -5.07
N GLU A 89 6.10 -5.28 -5.82
CA GLU A 89 5.07 -5.88 -6.67
C GLU A 89 5.70 -6.71 -7.80
N TRP A 90 6.71 -6.17 -8.49
CA TRP A 90 7.45 -6.90 -9.51
C TRP A 90 8.22 -8.09 -8.95
N GLY A 91 8.75 -7.99 -7.74
CA GLY A 91 9.44 -9.09 -7.06
C GLY A 91 8.54 -10.32 -6.89
N GLN A 92 7.23 -10.13 -6.74
CA GLN A 92 6.26 -11.23 -6.67
C GLN A 92 6.02 -11.96 -8.01
N ARG A 93 6.68 -11.53 -9.10
CA ARG A 93 6.74 -12.29 -10.37
C ARG A 93 7.90 -13.28 -10.43
N LEU A 94 8.86 -13.18 -9.50
CA LEU A 94 10.02 -14.07 -9.49
C LEU A 94 9.57 -15.51 -9.20
N ALA A 95 10.16 -16.46 -9.88
CA ALA A 95 9.93 -17.87 -9.60
C ALA A 95 10.57 -18.26 -8.25
N VAL A 96 10.06 -19.31 -7.60
CA VAL A 96 10.50 -19.70 -6.25
C VAL A 96 12.00 -20.00 -6.19
N ASP A 97 12.54 -20.58 -7.26
CA ASP A 97 13.97 -20.84 -7.43
C ASP A 97 14.82 -19.56 -7.55
N GLN A 98 14.22 -18.45 -7.98
CA GLN A 98 14.86 -17.15 -8.15
C GLN A 98 14.83 -16.28 -6.88
N VAL A 99 13.94 -16.55 -5.93
CA VAL A 99 13.84 -15.72 -4.72
C VAL A 99 14.94 -16.01 -3.70
N HIS A 100 15.61 -17.16 -3.79
CA HIS A 100 16.66 -17.58 -2.84
C HIS A 100 17.91 -16.67 -2.83
N PHE A 101 18.08 -15.81 -3.83
CA PHE A 101 19.15 -14.81 -3.86
C PHE A 101 18.90 -13.63 -2.91
N PHE A 102 17.69 -13.49 -2.36
CA PHE A 102 17.31 -12.43 -1.43
C PHE A 102 17.39 -12.90 0.03
N PRO A 103 17.54 -11.97 1.00
CA PRO A 103 17.36 -12.27 2.41
C PRO A 103 16.02 -12.96 2.66
N THR A 104 15.99 -13.91 3.60
CA THR A 104 14.83 -14.78 3.87
C THR A 104 13.50 -14.03 3.95
N LEU A 105 13.48 -12.89 4.64
CA LEU A 105 12.27 -12.05 4.75
C LEU A 105 11.72 -11.59 3.39
N LEU A 106 12.60 -11.15 2.48
CA LEU A 106 12.21 -10.71 1.14
C LEU A 106 11.89 -11.91 0.24
N ALA A 107 12.66 -12.99 0.36
CA ALA A 107 12.42 -14.21 -0.38
C ALA A 107 11.03 -14.80 -0.07
N ASP A 108 10.69 -14.89 1.21
CA ASP A 108 9.38 -15.36 1.69
C ASP A 108 8.26 -14.44 1.20
N TYR A 109 8.46 -13.13 1.24
CA TYR A 109 7.50 -12.16 0.72
C TYR A 109 7.25 -12.35 -0.78
N PHE A 110 8.31 -12.48 -1.59
CA PHE A 110 8.19 -12.66 -3.03
C PHE A 110 7.59 -14.02 -3.40
N ALA A 111 7.96 -15.09 -2.70
CA ALA A 111 7.45 -16.43 -2.97
C ALA A 111 5.96 -16.60 -2.64
N ASN A 112 5.46 -15.92 -1.61
CA ASN A 112 4.07 -16.02 -1.16
C ASN A 112 3.17 -14.89 -1.69
N GLY A 113 3.76 -13.87 -2.32
CA GLY A 113 3.04 -12.79 -2.97
C GLY A 113 2.41 -13.22 -4.30
N ARG A 114 1.51 -12.39 -4.83
CA ARG A 114 0.94 -12.59 -6.17
C ARG A 114 0.90 -11.25 -6.88
N TYR A 115 1.65 -11.16 -7.96
CA TYR A 115 1.63 -10.00 -8.83
C TYR A 115 0.21 -9.69 -9.33
N SER A 116 -0.11 -8.40 -9.34
CA SER A 116 -1.41 -7.86 -9.70
C SER A 116 -1.27 -6.55 -10.48
N HIS A 117 -1.89 -6.51 -11.65
CA HIS A 117 -1.93 -5.30 -12.48
C HIS A 117 -2.72 -4.16 -11.82
N SER A 118 -3.75 -4.48 -11.03
CA SER A 118 -4.51 -3.48 -10.30
C SER A 118 -3.68 -2.85 -9.18
N ASP A 119 -2.81 -3.62 -8.53
CA ASP A 119 -1.87 -3.10 -7.53
C ASP A 119 -0.86 -2.13 -8.15
N MET A 120 -0.28 -2.48 -9.32
CA MET A 120 0.57 -1.55 -10.07
C MET A 120 -0.14 -0.24 -10.43
N LEU A 121 -1.38 -0.31 -10.89
CA LEU A 121 -2.17 0.88 -11.20
C LEU A 121 -2.45 1.70 -9.92
N ALA A 122 -2.84 1.03 -8.84
CA ALA A 122 -3.10 1.64 -7.55
C ALA A 122 -1.87 2.35 -6.97
N ILE A 123 -0.68 1.76 -7.12
CA ILE A 123 0.61 2.37 -6.74
C ILE A 123 0.80 3.71 -7.46
N VAL A 124 0.63 3.73 -8.79
CA VAL A 124 0.79 4.96 -9.58
C VAL A 124 -0.26 6.01 -9.18
N LEU A 125 -1.53 5.60 -9.05
CA LEU A 125 -2.61 6.49 -8.65
C LEU A 125 -2.41 7.05 -7.23
N GLY A 126 -1.91 6.24 -6.30
CA GLY A 126 -1.57 6.66 -4.93
C GLY A 126 -0.48 7.73 -4.93
N GLY A 127 0.56 7.55 -5.76
CA GLY A 127 1.61 8.54 -5.93
C GLY A 127 1.09 9.86 -6.53
N VAL A 128 0.28 9.79 -7.58
CA VAL A 128 -0.35 10.96 -8.19
C VAL A 128 -1.23 11.71 -7.19
N ALA A 129 -2.08 10.99 -6.45
CA ALA A 129 -2.94 11.56 -5.42
C ALA A 129 -2.14 12.23 -4.29
N ALA A 130 -1.02 11.62 -3.86
CA ALA A 130 -0.13 12.20 -2.86
C ALA A 130 0.53 13.48 -3.37
N TYR A 131 1.04 13.47 -4.61
CA TYR A 131 1.65 14.66 -5.22
C TYR A 131 0.65 15.82 -5.31
N PHE A 132 -0.57 15.56 -5.79
CA PHE A 132 -1.62 16.58 -5.80
C PHE A 132 -1.97 17.07 -4.40
N THR A 133 -2.10 16.17 -3.43
CA THR A 133 -2.35 16.55 -2.03
C THR A 133 -1.24 17.48 -1.52
N ILE A 134 0.02 17.12 -1.67
CA ILE A 134 1.16 17.93 -1.22
C ILE A 134 1.17 19.30 -1.90
N THR A 135 0.98 19.35 -3.22
CA THR A 135 0.98 20.62 -3.96
C THR A 135 -0.17 21.54 -3.56
N GLN A 136 -1.35 20.99 -3.24
CA GLN A 136 -2.47 21.77 -2.71
C GLN A 136 -2.18 22.28 -1.30
N ILE A 137 -1.56 21.47 -0.45
CA ILE A 137 -1.14 21.88 0.89
C ILE A 137 -0.11 23.02 0.83
N ASN A 138 0.85 22.96 -0.09
CA ASN A 138 1.88 24.00 -0.24
C ASN A 138 1.36 25.32 -0.80
N LYS A 139 0.23 25.30 -1.51
CA LYS A 139 -0.44 26.51 -2.04
C LYS A 139 -1.33 27.19 -1.00
N ALA A 140 -1.69 26.51 0.09
CA ALA A 140 -2.69 26.94 1.08
C ALA A 140 -2.07 27.40 2.41
#